data_AF-A0A6J4FU99-F1
#
_entry.id   AF-A0A6J4FU99-F1
#
_cell.length_a   1.000
_cell.length_b   1.000
_cell.length_c   1.000
_cell.angle_alpha   90.00
_cell.angle_beta   90.00
_cell.angle_gamma   90.00
#
_symmetry.space_group_name_H-M   'P 1'
#
loop_
_entity.id
_entity.type
_entity.pdbx_description
1 polymer ?
#
loop_
_entity_poly.entity_id
_entity_poly.type
_entity_poly.pdbx_seq_one_letter_code
_entity_poly.pdbx_strand_id
1 'polypeptide(L)' 'MYDVDLDADRRYPPLDAMSPGELFDFAARLARSMRHIRVRTRVGEPGETVELDGRLLNRKGVEVY' A
#
# COMPACT_ATOMS: atom_id res chain seq x y z
N MET A 1 2.63 14.91 -5.97
CA MET A 1 2.78 13.52 -5.50
C MET A 1 1.86 13.42 -4.31
N TYR A 2 1.00 12.40 -4.26
CA TYR A 2 -0.02 12.27 -3.22
C TYR A 2 0.32 11.11 -2.29
N ASP A 3 0.33 11.38 -0.99
CA ASP A 3 0.57 10.38 0.04
C ASP A 3 -0.76 9.80 0.51
N VAL A 4 -0.88 8.48 0.46
CA VAL A 4 -2.04 7.72 0.91
C VAL A 4 -1.59 6.86 2.08
N ASP A 5 -2.06 7.19 3.28
CA ASP A 5 -1.82 6.38 4.46
C ASP A 5 -3.03 5.47 4.69
N LEU A 6 -2.87 4.18 4.40
CA LEU A 6 -3.91 3.18 4.64
C LEU A 6 -3.97 2.77 6.12
N ASP A 7 -3.06 3.27 6.95
CA ASP A 7 -2.93 2.96 8.37
C ASP A 7 -3.31 4.15 9.29
N ALA A 8 -3.79 5.26 8.73
CA ALA A 8 -4.21 6.44 9.51
C ALA A 8 -5.42 6.18 10.43
N ASP A 9 -5.62 6.96 11.50
CA ASP A 9 -6.75 6.81 12.45
C ASP A 9 -8.16 6.97 11.84
N ARG A 10 -8.25 7.48 10.60
CA ARG A 10 -9.49 7.61 9.83
C ARG A 10 -9.38 6.83 8.53
N ARG A 11 -9.43 5.50 8.63
CA ARG A 11 -9.44 4.60 7.48
C ARG A 11 -10.84 4.53 6.90
N TYR A 12 -10.90 4.20 5.62
CA TYR A 12 -12.12 3.78 4.98
C TYR A 12 -12.55 2.44 5.62
N PRO A 13 -13.77 2.30 6.19
CA PRO A 13 -14.13 1.14 7.02
C PRO A 13 -13.92 -0.24 6.38
N PRO A 14 -14.06 -0.40 5.04
CA PRO A 14 -13.70 -1.65 4.37
C PRO A 14 -12.23 -2.07 4.49
N LEU A 15 -11.31 -1.15 4.80
CA LEU A 15 -9.89 -1.45 5.02
C LEU A 15 -9.65 -2.08 6.40
N ASP A 16 -10.50 -1.82 7.39
CA ASP A 16 -10.37 -2.39 8.74
C ASP A 16 -10.70 -3.88 8.79
N ALA A 17 -11.46 -4.37 7.81
CA ALA A 17 -11.82 -5.78 7.69
C ALA A 17 -10.76 -6.62 6.95
N MET A 18 -9.75 -5.98 6.36
CA MET A 18 -8.70 -6.64 5.58
C MET A 18 -7.57 -7.09 6.49
N SER A 19 -7.07 -8.30 6.25
CA SER A 19 -5.83 -8.77 6.86
C SER A 19 -4.62 -7.92 6.40
N PRO A 20 -3.49 -7.92 7.15
CA PRO A 20 -2.28 -7.22 6.71
C PRO A 20 -1.80 -7.62 5.31
N GLY A 21 -1.97 -8.89 4.93
CA GLY A 21 -1.66 -9.36 3.58
C GLY A 21 -2.59 -8.77 2.52
N GLU A 22 -3.90 -8.73 2.76
CA GLU A 22 -4.88 -8.15 1.84
C GLU A 22 -4.71 -6.62 1.71
N LEU A 23 -4.38 -5.94 2.81
CA LEU A 23 -4.05 -4.52 2.80
C LEU A 23 -2.82 -4.23 1.95
N PHE A 24 -1.80 -5.08 2.07
CA PHE A 24 -0.60 -4.99 1.25
C PHE A 24 -0.90 -5.17 -0.24
N ASP A 25 -1.62 -6.24 -0.60
CA ASP A 25 -2.00 -6.51 -1.99
C ASP A 25 -2.81 -5.35 -2.58
N PHE A 26 -3.72 -4.78 -1.78
CA PHE A 26 -4.49 -3.60 -2.15
C PHE A 26 -3.58 -2.38 -2.36
N ALA A 27 -2.67 -2.10 -1.43
CA ALA A 27 -1.72 -1.00 -1.52
C ALA A 27 -0.82 -1.11 -2.75
N ALA A 28 -0.33 -2.31 -3.04
CA ALA A 28 0.50 -2.62 -4.20
C ALA A 28 -0.27 -2.41 -5.51
N ARG A 29 -1.53 -2.87 -5.59
CA ARG A 29 -2.41 -2.60 -6.74
C ARG A 29 -2.65 -1.11 -6.90
N LEU A 30 -2.97 -0.39 -5.82
CA LEU A 30 -3.25 1.04 -5.83
C LEU A 30 -2.03 1.83 -6.36
N ALA A 31 -0.84 1.55 -5.82
CA ALA A 31 0.41 2.19 -6.23
C ALA A 31 0.81 1.83 -7.68
N ARG A 32 0.52 0.61 -8.16
CA ARG A 32 0.72 0.25 -9.58
C ARG A 32 -0.24 0.98 -10.51
N SER A 33 -1.51 1.11 -10.14
CA SER A 33 -2.52 1.78 -10.95
C SER A 33 -2.30 3.30 -11.06
N MET A 34 -1.69 3.91 -10.04
CA MET A 34 -1.47 5.36 -10.01
C MET A 34 0.01 5.72 -9.87
N ARG A 35 0.62 6.17 -10.97
CA ARG A 35 2.05 6.57 -11.03
C ARG A 35 2.42 7.79 -10.16
N HIS A 36 1.46 8.44 -9.52
CA HIS A 36 1.68 9.73 -8.84
C HIS A 36 1.44 9.64 -7.33
N ILE A 37 1.18 8.45 -6.83
CA ILE A 37 0.88 8.22 -5.42
C ILE A 37 1.99 7.44 -4.73
N ARG A 38 2.03 7.60 -3.42
CA ARG A 38 2.84 6.85 -2.49
C ARG A 38 1.91 6.28 -1.42
N VAL A 39 1.93 4.98 -1.23
CA VAL A 39 1.00 4.28 -0.35
C VAL A 39 1.76 3.72 0.83
N ARG A 40 1.33 4.05 2.05
CA ARG A 40 1.85 3.48 3.28
C ARG A 40 0.87 2.45 3.83
N THR A 41 1.35 1.27 4.15
CA THR A 41 0.55 0.19 4.73
C THR A 41 1.40 -0.70 5.63
N ARG A 42 0.76 -1.52 6.46
CA ARG A 42 1.43 -2.59 7.21
C ARG A 42 1.52 -3.88 6.39
N VAL A 43 2.57 -4.66 6.62
CA VAL A 43 2.84 -5.98 6.03
C VAL A 43 3.22 -6.97 7.13
N GLY A 44 2.62 -8.16 7.06
CA GLY A 44 2.95 -9.28 7.93
C GLY A 44 2.65 -9.08 9.42
N GLU A 45 3.02 -10.08 10.20
CA GLU A 45 3.13 -10.00 11.66
C GLU A 45 4.55 -10.44 12.07
N PRO A 46 5.29 -9.68 12.90
CA PRO A 46 4.90 -8.42 13.57
C PRO A 46 4.87 -7.25 12.58
N GLY A 47 3.82 -6.42 12.65
CA GLY A 47 3.43 -5.44 11.62
C GLY A 47 4.51 -4.43 11.22
N GLU A 48 5.23 -4.74 10.15
CA GLU A 48 6.20 -3.84 9.53
C GLU A 48 5.46 -2.85 8.64
N THR A 49 5.83 -1.57 8.70
CA THR A 49 5.25 -0.54 7.81
C THR A 49 6.08 -0.42 6.54
N VAL A 50 5.45 -0.57 5.39
CA VAL A 50 6.08 -0.41 4.08
C VAL A 50 5.54 0.82 3.37
N GLU A 51 6.40 1.42 2.55
CA GLU A 51 6.06 2.54 1.69
C GLU A 51 6.22 2.13 0.22
N LEU A 52 5.11 2.14 -0.51
CA LEU A 52 5.02 1.74 -1.90
C LEU A 52 4.92 2.98 -2.78
N ASP A 53 6.00 3.29 -3.49
CA ASP A 53 6.03 4.39 -4.45
C ASP A 53 5.57 3.92 -5.82
N GLY A 54 4.45 4.49 -6.31
CA GLY A 54 3.86 4.11 -7.57
C GLY A 54 4.75 4.39 -8.79
N ARG A 55 5.67 5.37 -8.72
CA ARG A 55 6.68 5.58 -9.76
C ARG A 55 7.71 4.47 -9.77
N LEU A 56 8.18 4.03 -8.60
CA LEU A 56 9.17 2.96 -8.48
C LEU A 56 8.60 1.62 -8.95
N LEU A 57 7.37 1.28 -8.52
CA LEU A 57 6.69 0.05 -8.92
C LEU A 57 6.43 0.01 -10.44
N ASN A 58 5.98 1.13 -11.02
CA ASN A 58 5.79 1.22 -12.48
C ASN A 58 7.10 1.20 -13.27
N ARG A 59 8.18 1.77 -12.73
CA ARG A 59 9.45 1.91 -13.46
C ARG A 59 10.29 0.64 -13.41
N LYS A 60 10.21 -0.12 -12.31
CA LYS A 60 11.03 -1.32 -12.12
C LYS A 60 10.29 -2.64 -12.39
N GLY A 61 8.98 -2.63 -12.61
CA GLY A 61 8.21 -3.87 -12.80
C GLY A 61 8.32 -4.83 -11.61
N VAL A 62 8.59 -4.29 -10.41
CA VAL A 62 8.88 -5.09 -9.21
C VAL A 62 7.58 -5.81 -8.82
N GLU A 63 7.62 -7.13 -8.93
CA GLU A 63 6.70 -8.03 -8.23
C GLU A 63 7.22 -8.13 -6.79
N VAL A 64 6.51 -7.52 -5.86
CA VAL A 64 6.74 -7.75 -4.44
C VAL A 64 5.95 -9.02 -4.12
N TYR A 65 6.68 -10.12 -3.87
CA TYR A 65 6.15 -11.42 -3.45
C TYR A 65 6.11 -11.48 -1.92
#